data_AF-A0A1V8RNL9-F1
#
_entry.id   AF-A0A1V8RNL9-F1
#
_cell.length_a   1.000
_cell.length_b   1.000
_cell.length_c   1.000
_cell.angle_alpha   90.00
_cell.angle_beta   90.00
_cell.angle_gamma   90.00
#
_symmetry.space_group_name_H-M   'P 1'
#
loop_
_entity.id
_entity.type
_entity.pdbx_description
1 polymer ?
#
loop_
_entity_poly.entity_id
_entity_poly.type
_entity_poly.pdbx_seq_one_letter_code
_entity_poly.pdbx_strand_id
1 'polypeptide(L)'
;MSAADRRAYDALPEVLTIYRGCESEDHIGGYSWSLDRDRAEWFARRFGVDGVIGKLEIQKLDALACFGERNEAEIVVDAVYLDDDAIEIESVMPKTREAA
;
A
#
# COMPACT_ATOMS: atom_id res chain seq x y z
N MET A 1 3.50 -19.57 4.64
CA MET A 1 4.12 -18.68 5.65
C MET A 1 5.30 -19.39 6.28
N SER A 2 6.48 -18.79 6.18
CA SER A 2 7.63 -19.19 6.99
C SER A 2 7.38 -18.82 8.47
N ALA A 3 8.24 -19.31 9.38
CA ALA A 3 8.20 -18.88 10.78
C ALA A 3 8.51 -17.37 10.94
N ALA A 4 9.25 -16.77 10.01
CA ALA A 4 9.54 -15.34 10.00
C ALA A 4 8.29 -14.54 9.59
N ASP A 5 7.60 -14.94 8.53
CA ASP A 5 6.34 -14.30 8.10
C ASP A 5 5.28 -14.38 9.20
N ARG A 6 5.23 -15.50 9.93
CA ARG A 6 4.29 -15.66 11.04
C ARG A 6 4.56 -14.69 12.18
N ARG A 7 5.82 -14.51 12.57
CA ARG A 7 6.18 -13.54 13.61
C ARG A 7 5.93 -12.10 13.18
N ALA A 8 6.21 -11.78 11.92
CA ALA A 8 5.91 -10.46 11.36
C ALA A 8 4.39 -10.19 11.44
N TYR A 9 3.58 -11.14 10.98
CA TYR A 9 2.12 -11.05 11.06
C TYR A 9 1.60 -10.94 12.50
N ASP A 10 2.09 -11.78 13.43
CA ASP A 10 1.65 -11.77 14.83
C ASP A 10 2.02 -10.44 15.53
N ALA A 11 3.07 -9.74 15.07
CA ALA A 11 3.50 -8.44 15.59
C ALA A 11 2.69 -7.26 15.04
N LEU A 12 1.89 -7.46 13.99
CA LEU A 12 1.05 -6.41 13.42
C LEU A 12 -0.15 -6.08 14.34
N PRO A 13 -0.57 -4.80 14.39
CA PRO A 13 -1.79 -4.41 15.10
C PRO A 13 -3.04 -5.05 14.47
N GLU A 14 -4.15 -5.09 15.20
CA GLU A 14 -5.41 -5.65 14.70
C GLU A 14 -5.99 -4.84 13.52
N VAL A 15 -5.79 -3.52 13.53
CA VAL A 15 -6.14 -2.63 12.42
C VAL A 15 -4.85 -2.18 11.74
N LEU A 16 -4.80 -2.35 10.41
CA LEU A 16 -3.67 -1.98 9.58
C LEU A 16 -4.04 -0.80 8.70
N THR A 17 -3.17 0.21 8.67
CA THR A 17 -3.21 1.23 7.62
C THR A 17 -2.34 0.76 6.46
N ILE A 18 -2.93 0.63 5.29
CA ILE A 18 -2.25 0.20 4.06
C ILE A 18 -2.33 1.28 2.99
N TYR A 19 -1.35 1.25 2.09
CA TYR A 19 -1.14 2.23 1.05
C TYR A 19 -0.91 1.55 -0.30
N ARG A 20 -1.41 2.17 -1.37
CA ARG A 20 -1.17 1.72 -2.73
C ARG A 20 -0.84 2.90 -3.62
N GLY A 21 0.30 2.82 -4.29
CA GLY A 21 0.68 3.80 -5.30
C GLY A 21 0.31 3.34 -6.69
N CYS A 22 -0.34 4.21 -7.44
CA CYS A 22 -0.78 3.96 -8.81
C CYS A 22 -0.51 5.16 -9.71
N GLU A 23 -0.44 4.92 -11.01
CA GLU A 23 -0.29 5.99 -12.00
C GLU A 23 -1.56 6.86 -12.12
N SER A 24 -2.73 6.29 -11.80
CA SER A 24 -4.04 6.94 -11.78
C SER A 24 -5.02 6.25 -10.82
N GLU A 25 -6.14 6.91 -10.52
CA GLU A 25 -7.20 6.38 -9.65
C GLU A 25 -7.81 5.07 -10.18
N ASP A 26 -7.89 4.90 -11.51
CA ASP A 26 -8.42 3.70 -12.18
C ASP A 26 -7.69 2.40 -11.78
N HIS A 27 -6.49 2.51 -11.21
CA HIS A 27 -5.65 1.37 -10.83
C HIS A 27 -5.61 1.10 -9.31
N ILE A 28 -6.34 1.88 -8.51
CA ILE A 28 -6.35 1.76 -7.04
C ILE A 28 -7.01 0.44 -6.57
N GLY A 29 -8.00 -0.09 -7.26
CA GLY A 29 -8.70 -1.34 -6.88
C GLY A 29 -7.89 -2.64 -7.04
N GLY A 30 -6.57 -2.57 -7.21
CA GLY A 30 -5.72 -3.77 -7.36
C GLY A 30 -5.27 -4.39 -6.03
N TYR A 31 -4.90 -5.66 -6.06
CA TYR A 31 -4.60 -6.51 -4.88
C TYR A 31 -3.34 -6.17 -4.06
N SER A 32 -2.34 -5.50 -4.65
CA SER A 32 -1.05 -5.26 -3.99
C SER A 32 -1.01 -3.94 -3.25
N TRP A 33 -0.89 -4.01 -1.93
CA TRP A 33 -0.82 -2.87 -1.02
C TRP A 33 0.46 -2.93 -0.17
N SER A 34 0.76 -1.86 0.55
CA SER A 34 1.94 -1.77 1.41
C SER A 34 1.63 -1.13 2.75
N LEU A 35 2.28 -1.58 3.83
CA LEU A 35 2.29 -0.86 5.11
C LEU A 35 3.21 0.38 5.08
N ASP A 36 3.99 0.55 4.02
CA ASP A 36 4.96 1.63 3.87
C ASP A 36 4.45 2.65 2.83
N ARG A 37 4.12 3.85 3.31
CA ARG A 37 3.65 4.96 2.47
C ARG A 37 4.72 5.40 1.46
N ASP A 38 6.00 5.41 1.84
CA ASP A 38 7.10 5.85 0.96
C ASP A 38 7.26 4.86 -0.20
N ARG A 39 7.05 3.57 0.08
CA ARG A 39 7.01 2.54 -0.96
C ARG A 39 5.81 2.73 -1.91
N ALA A 40 4.62 3.01 -1.38
CA ALA A 40 3.46 3.35 -2.22
C ALA A 40 3.76 4.60 -3.07
N GLU A 41 4.35 5.64 -2.49
CA GLU A 41 4.74 6.85 -3.21
C GLU A 41 5.77 6.56 -4.32
N TRP A 42 6.71 5.63 -4.11
CA TRP A 42 7.62 5.15 -5.15
C TRP A 42 6.85 4.50 -6.31
N PHE A 43 5.86 3.65 -6.02
CA PHE A 43 5.02 3.03 -7.06
C PHE A 43 4.22 4.06 -7.85
N ALA A 44 3.64 5.07 -7.18
CA ALA A 44 2.90 6.15 -7.85
C ALA A 44 3.76 6.96 -8.83
N ARG A 45 5.08 7.02 -8.59
CA ARG A 45 6.03 7.75 -9.45
C ARG A 45 6.89 6.89 -10.37
N ARG A 46 6.78 5.56 -10.32
CA ARG A 46 7.74 4.65 -10.97
C ARG A 46 7.87 4.82 -12.48
N PHE A 47 6.87 5.40 -13.12
CA PHE A 47 6.85 5.69 -14.56
C PHE A 47 7.03 7.18 -14.90
N GLY A 48 7.51 7.98 -13.94
CA GLY A 48 7.77 9.41 -14.15
C GLY A 48 6.50 10.26 -14.25
N VAL A 49 5.38 9.77 -13.70
CA VAL A 49 4.11 10.49 -13.60
C VAL A 49 3.85 10.89 -12.15
N ASP A 50 3.07 11.96 -11.97
CA ASP A 50 2.52 12.33 -10.67
C ASP A 50 1.23 11.54 -10.47
N GLY A 51 1.39 10.31 -9.97
CA GLY A 51 0.27 9.39 -9.71
C GLY A 51 -0.49 9.73 -8.43
N VAL A 52 -1.17 8.71 -7.90
CA VAL A 52 -2.00 8.80 -6.69
C VAL A 52 -1.59 7.76 -5.67
N ILE A 53 -1.85 8.06 -4.40
CA ILE A 53 -1.73 7.12 -3.29
C ILE A 53 -3.13 6.89 -2.72
N GLY A 54 -3.59 5.65 -2.78
CA GLY A 54 -4.74 5.19 -2.01
C GLY A 54 -4.32 4.80 -0.60
N LYS A 55 -5.12 5.14 0.40
CA LYS A 55 -4.98 4.73 1.80
C LYS A 55 -6.26 4.05 2.25
N LEU A 56 -6.12 2.93 2.95
CA LEU A 56 -7.25 2.17 3.50
C LEU A 56 -6.89 1.63 4.88
N GLU A 57 -7.89 1.54 5.77
CA GLU A 57 -7.79 0.77 7.01
C GLU A 57 -8.46 -0.58 6.84
N ILE A 58 -7.74 -1.66 7.14
CA ILE A 58 -8.25 -3.04 7.07
C ILE A 58 -8.07 -3.75 8.41
N GLN A 59 -8.86 -4.80 8.65
CA GLN A 59 -8.54 -5.72 9.74
C GLN A 59 -7.37 -6.61 9.31
N LYS A 60 -6.47 -6.91 10.24
CA LYS A 60 -5.33 -7.82 10.02
C LYS A 60 -5.77 -9.20 9.50
N LEU A 61 -6.99 -9.63 9.83
CA LEU A 61 -7.57 -10.89 9.36
C LEU A 61 -7.94 -10.87 7.86
N ASP A 62 -8.10 -9.68 7.27
CA ASP A 62 -8.44 -9.51 5.85
C ASP A 62 -7.19 -9.50 4.94
N ALA A 63 -5.99 -9.46 5.53
CA ALA A 63 -4.73 -9.57 4.80
C ALA A 63 -4.49 -11.03 4.37
N LEU A 64 -4.47 -11.28 3.05
CA LEU A 64 -4.26 -12.60 2.47
C LEU A 64 -2.81 -13.08 2.58
N ALA A 65 -1.85 -12.15 2.55
CA ALA A 65 -0.43 -12.45 2.73
C ALA A 65 0.32 -11.25 3.33
N CYS A 66 1.28 -11.54 4.19
CA CYS A 66 2.27 -10.61 4.69
C CYS A 66 3.65 -11.21 4.38
N PHE A 67 4.49 -10.48 3.66
CA PHE A 67 5.85 -10.92 3.35
C PHE A 67 6.82 -10.28 4.34
N GLY A 68 7.42 -11.09 5.22
CA GLY A 68 8.35 -10.59 6.25
C GLY A 68 9.82 -10.61 5.82
N GLU A 69 10.12 -11.30 4.72
CA GLU A 69 11.49 -11.45 4.24
C GLU A 69 11.96 -10.14 3.56
N ARG A 70 13.00 -9.52 4.13
CA ARG A 70 13.76 -8.38 3.56
C ARG A 70 13.11 -6.99 3.60
N ASN A 71 12.46 -6.63 4.71
CA ASN A 71 11.96 -5.25 4.90
C ASN A 71 10.90 -4.85 3.85
N GLU A 72 10.29 -5.85 3.21
CA GLU A 72 9.27 -5.65 2.21
C GLU A 72 7.92 -5.58 2.91
N ALA A 73 7.51 -4.36 3.25
CA ALA A 73 6.22 -4.04 3.86
C ALA A 73 5.03 -4.30 2.91
N GLU A 74 5.02 -5.42 2.18
CA GLU A 74 3.99 -5.78 1.20
C GLU A 74 2.87 -6.58 1.88
N ILE A 75 1.64 -6.11 1.66
CA ILE A 75 0.40 -6.79 2.05
C ILE A 75 -0.39 -7.06 0.78
N VAL A 76 -0.83 -8.30 0.62
CA VAL A 76 -1.82 -8.66 -0.40
C VAL A 76 -3.19 -8.67 0.26
N VAL A 77 -4.11 -7.88 -0.27
CA VAL A 77 -5.50 -7.81 0.17
C VAL A 77 -6.39 -8.31 -0.95
N ASP A 78 -7.43 -9.08 -0.63
CA ASP A 78 -8.44 -9.43 -1.63
C ASP A 78 -9.19 -8.17 -2.07
N ALA A 79 -9.33 -7.95 -3.37
CA ALA A 79 -10.12 -6.85 -3.92
C ALA A 79 -11.59 -6.90 -3.47
N VAL A 80 -12.11 -8.08 -3.06
CA VAL A 80 -13.46 -8.22 -2.49
C VAL A 80 -13.62 -7.49 -1.16
N TYR A 81 -12.54 -7.22 -0.43
CA TYR A 81 -12.53 -6.44 0.81
C TYR A 81 -12.19 -4.96 0.61
N LEU A 82 -11.92 -4.54 -0.63
CA LEU A 82 -11.74 -3.14 -0.97
C LEU A 82 -13.11 -2.53 -1.22
N ASP A 83 -13.60 -1.77 -0.24
CA ASP A 83 -14.69 -0.83 -0.46
C ASP A 83 -14.09 0.41 -1.11
N ASP A 84 -14.32 0.59 -2.41
CA ASP A 84 -13.79 1.73 -3.18
C ASP A 84 -14.18 3.07 -2.54
N ASP A 85 -15.35 3.15 -1.88
CA ASP A 85 -15.83 4.35 -1.19
C ASP A 85 -15.04 4.64 0.11
N ALA A 86 -14.36 3.63 0.67
CA ALA A 86 -13.56 3.76 1.89
C ALA A 86 -12.08 4.12 1.60
N ILE A 87 -11.65 4.10 0.34
CA ILE A 87 -10.26 4.41 -0.02
C ILE A 87 -10.07 5.93 -0.05
N GLU A 88 -9.22 6.42 0.85
CA GLU A 88 -8.76 7.81 0.84
C GLU A 88 -7.71 7.99 -0.27
N ILE A 89 -8.02 8.80 -1.29
CA ILE A 89 -7.12 9.06 -2.42
C ILE A 89 -6.40 10.39 -2.22
N GLU A 90 -5.07 10.37 -2.30
CA GLU A 90 -4.20 11.54 -2.28
C GLU A 90 -3.43 11.67 -3.60
N SER A 91 -3.48 12.84 -4.25
CA SER A 91 -2.61 13.14 -5.40
C SER A 91 -1.18 13.35 -4.93
N VAL A 92 -0.23 12.69 -5.59
CA VAL A 92 1.18 12.89 -5.32
C VAL A 92 1.61 14.23 -5.90
N MET A 93 1.88 15.22 -5.05
CA MET A 93 2.33 16.52 -5.53
C MET A 93 3.66 16.38 -6.28
N PRO A 94 3.86 17.16 -7.38
CA PRO A 94 5.14 17.22 -8.06
C PRO A 94 6.20 17.63 -7.06
N LYS A 95 7.32 16.90 -7.04
CA LYS A 95 8.48 17.36 -6.26
C LYS A 95 8.82 18.75 -6.77
N THR A 96 8.72 19.75 -5.89
CA THR A 96 9.10 21.12 -6.21
C THR A 96 10.48 21.04 -6.85
N ARG A 97 10.59 21.48 -8.11
CA ARG A 97 11.89 21.62 -8.76
C ARG A 97 12.66 22.61 -7.89
N GLU A 98 13.55 22.13 -7.05
CA GLU A 98 14.59 22.98 -6.48
C GLU A 98 15.33 23.55 -7.68
N ALA A 99 15.12 24.84 -7.90
CA ALA A 99 15.85 25.59 -8.91
C ALA A 99 17.32 25.54 -8.52
N ALA A 100 18.10 24.78 -9.29
CA ALA A 100 19.56 24.81 -9.26
C ALA A 100 20.08 26.13 -9.84
#